data_AF-A0A399J7H4-F1
#
_entry.id   AF-A0A399J7H4-F1
#
_cell.length_a   1.000
_cell.length_b   1.000
_cell.length_c   1.000
_cell.angle_alpha   90.00
_cell.angle_beta   90.00
_cell.angle_gamma   90.00
#
_symmetry.space_group_name_H-M   'P 1'
#
loop_
_entity.id
_entity.type
_entity.pdbx_description
1 polymer ?
#
loop_
_entity_poly.entity_id
_entity_poly.type
_entity_poly.pdbx_seq_one_letter_code
_entity_poly.pdbx_strand_id
1 'polypeptide(L)'
;MLTSLGFRLAPLSESLVLSIARLPFTEAVVLADATLRRRPGFVGSEPHDRALSLLGSLSALRRVTEVLEFASALSESPGESWSRAIMALQGLEPPVLQQEFVTDGARDRVDCWWPSCGVIGEFDGKDKYLSLGGSSRAEQWQVLNAERQREARLRSRSEVRAVVRWTWDELRHSELFAHKLELAGVPRDRGRRLRAA
;
A
#
# COMPACT_ATOMS: atom_id res chain seq x y z
N MET A 1 3.18 -31.01 6.37
CA MET A 1 1.96 -31.82 6.09
C MET A 1 1.75 -31.89 4.59
N LEU A 2 1.45 -33.06 4.01
CA LEU A 2 1.17 -33.18 2.57
C LEU A 2 -0.33 -32.95 2.31
N THR A 3 -0.68 -32.18 1.29
CA THR A 3 -2.07 -32.03 0.84
C THR A 3 -2.53 -33.30 0.11
N SER A 4 -3.84 -33.44 -0.10
CA SER A 4 -4.42 -34.50 -0.94
C SER A 4 -3.93 -34.49 -2.39
N LEU A 5 -3.29 -33.40 -2.82
CA LEU A 5 -2.67 -33.23 -4.14
C LEU A 5 -1.14 -33.46 -4.12
N GLY A 6 -0.57 -33.87 -2.99
CA GLY A 6 0.87 -34.18 -2.86
C GLY A 6 1.78 -32.99 -2.63
N PHE A 7 1.24 -31.78 -2.40
CA PHE A 7 2.05 -30.60 -2.08
C PHE A 7 2.42 -30.55 -0.60
N ARG A 8 3.67 -30.21 -0.27
CA ARG A 8 4.06 -29.94 1.12
C ARG A 8 3.57 -28.56 1.55
N LEU A 9 2.77 -28.52 2.60
CA LEU A 9 2.45 -27.29 3.33
C LEU A 9 3.65 -26.88 4.18
N ALA A 10 4.07 -25.63 4.00
CA ALA A 10 5.04 -24.97 4.87
C ALA A 10 4.30 -24.04 5.86
N PRO A 11 4.85 -23.81 7.07
CA PRO A 11 4.35 -22.78 7.96
C PRO A 11 4.28 -21.42 7.25
N LEU A 12 3.35 -20.56 7.70
CA LEU A 12 3.17 -19.23 7.13
C LEU A 12 4.46 -18.40 7.18
N SER A 13 5.25 -18.54 8.26
CA SER A 13 6.48 -17.73 8.46
C SER A 13 7.55 -18.12 7.46
N GLU A 14 7.73 -19.43 7.23
CA GLU A 14 8.65 -19.95 6.21
C GLU A 14 8.19 -19.55 4.81
N SER A 15 6.89 -19.69 4.53
CA SER A 15 6.32 -19.33 3.22
C SER A 15 6.49 -17.84 2.93
N LEU A 16 6.26 -16.98 3.92
CA LEU A 16 6.45 -15.54 3.80
C LEU A 16 7.92 -15.19 3.54
N VAL A 17 8.84 -15.69 4.37
CA VAL A 17 10.29 -15.45 4.23
C VAL A 17 10.79 -15.90 2.86
N LEU A 18 10.43 -17.10 2.43
CA LEU A 18 10.84 -17.64 1.13
C LEU A 18 10.24 -16.85 -0.05
N SER A 19 9.02 -16.34 0.11
CA SER A 19 8.37 -15.50 -0.91
C SER A 19 9.05 -14.14 -0.99
N ILE A 20 9.24 -13.45 0.14
CA ILE A 20 9.91 -12.14 0.20
C ILE A 20 11.32 -12.22 -0.38
N ALA A 21 12.07 -13.29 -0.11
CA ALA A 21 13.42 -13.46 -0.64
C ALA A 21 13.47 -13.52 -2.19
N ARG A 22 12.37 -13.89 -2.85
CA ARG A 22 12.33 -14.18 -4.30
C ARG A 22 11.52 -13.19 -5.12
N LEU A 23 10.52 -12.55 -4.52
CA LEU A 23 9.63 -11.64 -5.21
C LEU A 23 10.26 -10.24 -5.39
N PRO A 24 9.82 -9.47 -6.41
CA PRO A 24 10.11 -8.05 -6.48
C PRO A 24 9.68 -7.33 -5.20
N PHE A 25 10.38 -6.26 -4.84
CA PHE A 25 10.13 -5.51 -3.59
C PHE A 25 8.65 -5.10 -3.44
N THR A 26 8.02 -4.64 -4.52
CA THR A 26 6.59 -4.24 -4.52
C THR A 26 5.65 -5.39 -4.15
N GLU A 27 5.86 -6.58 -4.72
CA GLU A 27 5.05 -7.78 -4.45
C GLU A 27 5.33 -8.35 -3.06
N ALA A 28 6.59 -8.32 -2.63
CA ALA A 28 7.00 -8.76 -1.30
C ALA A 28 6.33 -7.92 -0.20
N VAL A 29 6.27 -6.59 -0.39
CA VAL A 29 5.57 -5.67 0.52
C VAL A 29 4.06 -5.96 0.55
N VAL A 30 3.42 -6.21 -0.60
CA VAL A 30 2.00 -6.58 -0.64
C VAL A 30 1.71 -7.82 0.22
N LEU A 31 2.56 -8.85 0.12
CA LEU A 31 2.41 -10.05 0.94
C LEU A 31 2.67 -9.78 2.44
N ALA A 32 3.69 -8.98 2.76
CA ALA A 32 4.04 -8.64 4.13
C ALA A 32 2.93 -7.82 4.82
N ASP A 33 2.42 -6.77 4.17
CA ASP A 33 1.33 -5.93 4.65
C ASP A 33 0.04 -6.75 4.85
N ALA A 34 -0.31 -7.59 3.87
CA ALA A 34 -1.46 -8.50 3.98
C ALA A 34 -1.32 -9.49 5.14
N THR A 35 -0.11 -9.98 5.39
CA THR A 35 0.16 -10.87 6.52
C THR A 35 0.04 -10.13 7.84
N LEU A 36 0.66 -8.95 7.98
CA LEU A 36 0.57 -8.11 9.17
C LEU A 36 -0.86 -7.74 9.53
N ARG A 37 -1.67 -7.36 8.54
CA ARG A 37 -3.07 -6.99 8.74
C ARG A 37 -3.92 -8.17 9.24
N ARG A 38 -3.65 -9.38 8.75
CA ARG A 38 -4.39 -10.60 9.15
C ARG A 38 -3.85 -11.25 10.43
N ARG A 39 -2.58 -11.01 10.74
CA ARG A 39 -1.86 -11.56 11.90
C ARG A 39 -1.02 -10.43 12.54
N PRO A 40 -1.65 -9.54 13.32
CA PRO A 40 -0.91 -8.52 14.05
C PRO A 40 0.20 -9.14 14.91
N GLY A 41 1.41 -8.58 14.86
CA GLY A 41 2.58 -9.09 15.59
C GLY A 41 3.39 -10.19 14.88
N PHE A 42 2.98 -10.63 13.68
CA PHE A 42 3.64 -11.72 12.96
C PHE A 42 5.06 -11.40 12.47
N VAL A 43 5.39 -10.13 12.26
CA VAL A 43 6.70 -9.66 11.75
C VAL A 43 7.69 -9.36 12.89
N GLY A 44 7.48 -9.96 14.07
CA GLY A 44 8.45 -9.91 15.19
C GLY A 44 9.74 -10.72 14.91
N SER A 45 10.42 -11.20 15.95
CA SER A 45 11.67 -11.97 15.80
C SER A 45 11.52 -13.28 14.99
N GLU A 46 10.34 -13.89 15.01
CA GLU A 46 10.04 -15.19 14.38
C GLU A 46 10.45 -15.26 12.89
N PRO A 47 9.98 -14.37 11.98
CA PRO A 47 10.43 -14.40 10.58
C PRO A 47 11.92 -14.11 10.38
N HIS A 48 12.55 -13.29 11.23
CA HIS A 48 13.98 -13.00 11.13
C HIS A 48 14.85 -14.21 11.49
N ASP A 49 14.52 -14.90 12.58
CA ASP A 49 15.21 -16.13 13.00
C ASP A 49 15.02 -17.25 11.97
N ARG A 50 13.82 -17.31 11.35
CA ARG A 50 13.54 -18.22 10.24
C ARG A 50 14.31 -17.86 8.97
N ALA A 51 14.44 -16.58 8.63
CA ALA A 51 15.22 -16.14 7.47
C ALA A 51 16.69 -16.57 7.57
N LEU A 52 17.29 -16.44 8.75
CA LEU A 52 18.67 -16.88 9.01
C LEU A 52 18.86 -18.38 8.79
N SER A 53 17.93 -19.20 9.28
CA SER A 53 18.00 -20.66 9.17
C SER A 53 17.66 -21.20 7.77
N LEU A 54 16.81 -20.51 7.00
CA LEU A 54 16.28 -21.03 5.73
C LEU A 54 17.05 -20.58 4.48
N LEU A 55 17.57 -19.35 4.46
CA LEU A 55 17.99 -18.72 3.20
C LEU A 55 19.46 -18.98 2.83
N GLY A 56 20.31 -19.28 3.81
CA GLY A 56 21.75 -19.55 3.58
C GLY A 56 22.50 -18.42 2.85
N SER A 57 21.91 -17.23 2.72
CA SER A 57 22.40 -16.12 1.91
C SER A 57 22.17 -14.79 2.63
N LEU A 58 23.26 -14.03 2.82
CA LEU A 58 23.22 -12.72 3.45
C LEU A 58 22.44 -11.69 2.63
N SER A 59 22.43 -11.79 1.30
CA SER A 59 21.66 -10.88 0.45
C SER A 59 20.16 -11.16 0.56
N ALA A 60 19.77 -12.43 0.58
CA ALA A 60 18.38 -12.82 0.78
C ALA A 60 17.87 -12.41 2.17
N LEU A 61 18.71 -12.58 3.21
CA LEU A 61 18.39 -12.12 4.56
C LEU A 61 18.18 -10.60 4.60
N ARG A 62 19.07 -9.82 3.99
CA ARG A 62 18.92 -8.34 3.93
C ARG A 62 17.61 -7.94 3.24
N ARG A 63 17.30 -8.54 2.09
CA ARG A 63 16.03 -8.29 1.38
C ARG A 63 14.81 -8.59 2.26
N VAL A 64 14.84 -9.71 2.99
CA VAL A 64 13.76 -10.06 3.92
C VAL A 64 13.64 -9.01 5.02
N THR A 65 14.75 -8.66 5.66
CA THR A 65 14.76 -7.62 6.70
C THR A 65 14.22 -6.29 6.19
N GLU A 66 14.69 -5.80 5.03
CA GLU A 66 14.24 -4.53 4.45
C GLU A 66 12.73 -4.51 4.17
N VAL A 67 12.16 -5.59 3.63
CA VAL A 67 10.71 -5.69 3.37
C VAL A 67 9.93 -5.74 4.68
N LEU A 68 10.39 -6.52 5.66
CA LEU A 68 9.73 -6.65 6.96
C LEU A 68 9.75 -5.35 7.76
N GLU A 69 10.85 -4.61 7.74
CA GLU A 69 10.98 -3.27 8.34
C GLU A 69 10.12 -2.23 7.61
N PHE A 70 9.94 -2.38 6.29
CA PHE A 70 9.07 -1.51 5.50
C PHE A 70 7.58 -1.84 5.65
N ALA A 71 7.22 -3.06 6.03
CA ALA A 71 5.84 -3.51 6.03
C ALA A 71 4.95 -2.72 7.01
N SER A 72 3.66 -2.59 6.67
CA SER A 72 2.66 -1.87 7.46
C SER A 72 1.32 -2.58 7.44
N ALA A 73 0.68 -2.68 8.60
CA ALA A 73 -0.68 -3.22 8.70
C ALA A 73 -1.76 -2.23 8.21
N LEU A 74 -1.39 -0.98 7.92
CA LEU A 74 -2.33 0.10 7.58
C LEU A 74 -2.73 0.12 6.09
N SER A 75 -1.98 -0.56 5.21
CA SER A 75 -2.39 -0.71 3.81
C SER A 75 -3.51 -1.75 3.70
N GLU A 76 -4.67 -1.33 3.24
CA GLU A 76 -5.90 -2.13 3.26
C GLU A 76 -6.11 -2.93 1.97
N SER A 77 -5.39 -2.57 0.91
CA SER A 77 -5.43 -3.22 -0.40
C SER A 77 -4.04 -3.49 -1.00
N PRO A 78 -3.91 -4.46 -1.93
CA PRO A 78 -2.68 -4.67 -2.69
C PRO A 78 -2.21 -3.42 -3.44
N GLY A 79 -3.14 -2.60 -3.95
CA GLY A 79 -2.81 -1.38 -4.67
C GLY A 79 -2.18 -0.33 -3.77
N GLU A 80 -2.68 -0.15 -2.54
CA GLU A 80 -2.06 0.76 -1.56
C GLU A 80 -0.63 0.32 -1.20
N SER A 81 -0.45 -0.97 -0.86
CA SER A 81 0.87 -1.53 -0.54
C SER A 81 1.86 -1.36 -1.71
N TRP A 82 1.40 -1.65 -2.94
CA TRP A 82 2.22 -1.49 -4.14
C TRP A 82 2.57 -0.02 -4.40
N SER A 83 1.61 0.88 -4.24
CA SER A 83 1.81 2.32 -4.39
C SER A 83 2.90 2.82 -3.44
N ARG A 84 2.80 2.43 -2.17
CA ARG A 84 3.77 2.78 -1.11
C ARG A 84 5.17 2.26 -1.42
N ALA A 85 5.27 1.01 -1.90
CA ALA A 85 6.53 0.44 -2.32
C ALA A 85 7.15 1.19 -3.51
N ILE A 86 6.37 1.58 -4.52
CA ILE A 86 6.89 2.42 -5.62
C ILE A 86 7.34 3.79 -5.10
N MET A 87 6.55 4.44 -4.23
CA MET A 87 6.93 5.73 -3.63
C MET A 87 8.32 5.65 -2.98
N ALA A 88 8.56 4.59 -2.20
CA ALA A 88 9.84 4.40 -1.52
C ALA A 88 11.02 4.12 -2.50
N LEU A 89 10.80 3.30 -3.52
CA LEU A 89 11.81 3.03 -4.57
C LEU A 89 12.14 4.28 -5.39
N GLN A 90 11.14 5.15 -5.58
CA GLN A 90 11.28 6.44 -6.27
C GLN A 90 11.81 7.55 -5.35
N GLY A 91 11.93 7.28 -4.05
CA GLY A 91 12.38 8.26 -3.07
C GLY A 91 11.41 9.43 -2.92
N LEU A 92 10.11 9.18 -3.06
CA LEU A 92 9.09 10.15 -2.66
C LEU A 92 8.97 10.18 -1.13
N GLU A 93 8.60 11.33 -0.59
CA GLU A 93 8.28 11.46 0.83
C GLU A 93 7.23 10.41 1.22
N PRO A 94 7.39 9.69 2.35
CA PRO A 94 6.40 8.72 2.79
C PRO A 94 5.12 9.43 3.26
N PRO A 95 3.93 8.97 2.83
CA PRO A 95 2.67 9.52 3.31
C PRO A 95 2.36 9.05 4.74
N VAL A 96 1.53 9.82 5.44
CA VAL A 96 0.71 9.33 6.55
C VAL A 96 -0.41 8.47 5.96
N LEU A 97 -0.47 7.20 6.35
CA LEU A 97 -1.48 6.27 5.85
C LEU A 97 -2.79 6.41 6.61
N GLN A 98 -3.91 6.19 5.92
CA GLN A 98 -5.24 6.08 6.52
C GLN A 98 -5.61 7.29 7.41
N GLN A 99 -5.18 8.50 7.00
CA GLN A 99 -5.44 9.74 7.73
C GLN A 99 -6.94 10.05 7.74
N GLU A 100 -7.50 10.29 8.92
CA GLU A 100 -8.87 10.75 9.08
C GLU A 100 -8.94 12.28 9.11
N PHE A 101 -9.84 12.84 8.31
CA PHE A 101 -10.24 14.24 8.36
C PHE A 101 -11.64 14.34 8.94
N VAL A 102 -11.82 15.22 9.92
CA VAL A 102 -13.11 15.45 10.58
C VAL A 102 -13.63 16.84 10.21
N THR A 103 -14.81 16.90 9.58
CA THR A 103 -15.48 18.15 9.18
C THR A 103 -16.97 18.02 9.48
N ASP A 104 -17.55 18.93 10.28
CA ASP A 104 -18.99 18.99 10.57
C ASP A 104 -19.63 17.65 10.97
N GLY A 105 -18.90 16.85 11.75
CA GLY A 105 -19.33 15.51 12.20
C GLY A 105 -19.13 14.38 11.17
N ALA A 106 -18.77 14.69 9.92
CA ALA A 106 -18.33 13.70 8.95
C ALA A 106 -16.86 13.33 9.19
N ARG A 107 -16.54 12.03 9.05
CA ARG A 107 -15.18 11.49 9.09
C ARG A 107 -14.83 10.92 7.73
N ASP A 108 -13.88 11.55 7.06
CA ASP A 108 -13.41 11.14 5.74
C ASP A 108 -11.96 10.63 5.88
N ARG A 109 -11.76 9.33 5.70
CA ARG A 109 -10.44 8.69 5.76
C ARG A 109 -9.82 8.59 4.37
N VAL A 110 -8.53 8.88 4.23
CA VAL A 110 -7.80 8.84 2.95
C VAL A 110 -6.62 7.88 3.00
N ASP A 111 -6.28 7.26 1.88
CA ASP A 111 -5.24 6.23 1.83
C ASP A 111 -3.85 6.81 2.17
N CYS A 112 -3.52 7.96 1.57
CA CYS A 112 -2.24 8.64 1.72
C CYS A 112 -2.44 10.14 1.96
N TRP A 113 -1.74 10.70 2.95
CA TRP A 113 -1.70 12.12 3.24
C TRP A 113 -0.25 12.61 3.35
N TRP A 114 0.09 13.69 2.64
CA TRP A 114 1.36 14.39 2.76
C TRP A 114 1.15 15.76 3.41
N PRO A 115 1.29 15.87 4.75
CA PRO A 115 1.06 17.13 5.46
C PRO A 115 1.99 18.26 5.01
N SER A 116 3.21 17.93 4.58
CA SER A 116 4.25 18.89 4.18
C SER A 116 3.82 19.76 2.98
N CYS A 117 3.04 19.18 2.07
CA CYS A 117 2.61 19.82 0.82
C CYS A 117 1.09 19.89 0.65
N GLY A 118 0.33 19.33 1.59
CA GLY A 118 -1.13 19.38 1.56
C GLY A 118 -1.76 18.47 0.49
N VAL A 119 -1.12 17.35 0.16
CA VAL A 119 -1.59 16.44 -0.91
C VAL A 119 -2.26 15.21 -0.31
N ILE A 120 -3.47 14.90 -0.78
CA ILE A 120 -4.16 13.63 -0.55
C ILE A 120 -3.91 12.72 -1.76
N GLY A 121 -3.62 11.45 -1.49
CA GLY A 121 -3.52 10.40 -2.50
C GLY A 121 -4.48 9.25 -2.24
N GLU A 122 -5.14 8.76 -3.28
CA GLU A 122 -6.05 7.60 -3.20
C GLU A 122 -5.83 6.61 -4.34
N PHE A 123 -5.75 5.33 -3.98
CA PHE A 123 -5.72 4.25 -4.94
C PHE A 123 -7.14 3.82 -5.30
N ASP A 124 -7.53 4.01 -6.55
CA ASP A 124 -8.83 3.58 -7.07
C ASP A 124 -8.70 2.22 -7.75
N GLY A 125 -8.88 1.17 -6.95
CA GLY A 125 -9.06 -0.18 -7.47
C GLY A 125 -10.35 -0.25 -8.27
N LYS A 126 -10.27 -0.68 -9.55
CA LYS A 126 -11.44 -0.86 -10.46
C LYS A 126 -12.59 -1.67 -9.83
N ASP A 127 -12.31 -2.43 -8.77
CA ASP A 127 -13.27 -3.25 -8.02
C ASP A 127 -14.38 -2.45 -7.33
N LYS A 128 -14.19 -1.16 -7.02
CA LYS A 128 -15.25 -0.34 -6.38
C LYS A 128 -16.46 -0.09 -7.30
N TYR A 129 -16.28 -0.15 -8.62
CA TYR A 129 -17.36 -0.01 -9.59
C TYR A 129 -17.98 -1.36 -9.97
N LEU A 130 -17.18 -2.43 -9.96
CA LEU A 130 -17.66 -3.79 -10.22
C LEU A 130 -18.59 -4.28 -9.11
N SER A 131 -18.41 -3.83 -7.87
CA SER A 131 -19.28 -4.17 -6.73
C SER A 131 -20.69 -3.57 -6.83
N LEU A 132 -20.91 -2.57 -7.71
CA LEU A 132 -22.24 -2.04 -8.05
C LEU A 132 -22.94 -2.86 -9.14
N GLY A 133 -22.30 -3.92 -9.64
CA GLY A 133 -22.90 -4.86 -10.59
C GLY A 133 -24.11 -5.55 -9.97
N GLY A 134 -25.31 -5.15 -10.42
CA GLY A 134 -26.59 -5.63 -9.86
C GLY A 134 -27.35 -4.59 -9.04
N SER A 135 -26.73 -3.45 -8.71
CA SER A 135 -27.43 -2.32 -8.07
C SER A 135 -28.28 -1.54 -9.08
N SER A 136 -29.39 -1.00 -8.62
CA SER A 136 -30.23 -0.08 -9.38
C SER A 136 -29.50 1.20 -9.75
N ARG A 137 -29.97 1.88 -10.80
CA ARG A 137 -29.43 3.19 -11.21
C ARG A 137 -29.50 4.24 -10.09
N ALA A 138 -30.50 4.16 -9.22
CA ALA A 138 -30.66 5.07 -8.09
C ALA A 138 -29.57 4.85 -7.03
N GLU A 139 -29.27 3.59 -6.68
CA GLU A 139 -28.21 3.24 -5.72
C GLU A 139 -26.83 3.64 -6.26
N GLN A 140 -26.56 3.37 -7.54
CA GLN A 140 -25.32 3.81 -8.20
C GLN A 140 -25.17 5.34 -8.12
N TRP A 141 -26.25 6.08 -8.38
CA TRP A 141 -26.24 7.54 -8.30
C TRP A 141 -26.01 8.06 -6.88
N GLN A 142 -26.56 7.39 -5.87
CA GLN A 142 -26.33 7.73 -4.46
C GLN A 142 -24.85 7.55 -4.07
N VAL A 143 -24.23 6.43 -4.47
CA VAL A 143 -22.80 6.17 -4.20
C VAL A 143 -21.91 7.22 -4.86
N LEU A 144 -22.17 7.54 -6.13
CA LEU A 144 -21.43 8.58 -6.85
C LEU A 144 -21.57 9.96 -6.22
N ASN A 145 -22.77 10.31 -5.75
CA ASN A 145 -22.99 11.57 -5.06
C ASN A 145 -22.33 11.62 -3.68
N ALA A 146 -22.35 10.52 -2.93
CA ALA A 146 -21.68 10.44 -1.64
C ALA A 146 -20.15 10.62 -1.82
N GLU A 147 -19.56 9.98 -2.83
CA GLU A 147 -18.14 10.15 -3.17
C GLU A 147 -17.83 11.59 -3.57
N ARG A 148 -18.67 12.21 -4.40
CA ARG A 148 -18.53 13.62 -4.80
C ARG A 148 -18.61 14.58 -3.60
N GLN A 149 -19.56 14.35 -2.70
CA GLN A 149 -19.70 15.16 -1.49
C GLN A 149 -18.51 14.99 -0.54
N ARG A 150 -18.00 13.76 -0.41
CA ARG A 150 -16.77 13.47 0.33
C ARG A 150 -15.58 14.22 -0.24
N GLU A 151 -15.37 14.17 -1.56
CA GLU A 151 -14.27 14.90 -2.19
C GLU A 151 -14.42 16.42 -2.01
N ALA A 152 -15.64 16.96 -2.13
CA ALA A 152 -15.89 18.38 -1.91
C ALA A 152 -15.55 18.81 -0.47
N ARG A 153 -15.90 17.99 0.54
CA ARG A 153 -15.53 18.23 1.95
C ARG A 153 -14.03 18.16 2.19
N LEU A 154 -13.32 17.22 1.54
CA LEU A 154 -11.87 17.13 1.65
C LEU A 154 -11.19 18.35 1.03
N ARG A 155 -11.65 18.79 -0.15
CA ARG A 155 -11.10 19.94 -0.87
C ARG A 155 -11.43 21.30 -0.24
N SER A 156 -12.47 21.40 0.57
CA SER A 156 -12.80 22.66 1.27
C SER A 156 -11.91 22.94 2.47
N ARG A 157 -11.08 21.97 2.88
CA ARG A 157 -10.13 22.12 3.98
C ARG A 157 -8.93 22.96 3.55
N SER A 158 -8.53 23.90 4.40
CA SER A 158 -7.46 24.85 4.08
C SER A 158 -6.07 24.20 4.00
N GLU A 159 -5.87 23.08 4.70
CA GLU A 159 -4.64 22.30 4.63
C GLU A 159 -4.54 21.44 3.37
N VAL A 160 -5.66 21.14 2.70
CA VAL A 160 -5.69 20.31 1.48
C VAL A 160 -5.52 21.18 0.26
N ARG A 161 -4.41 20.99 -0.46
CA ARG A 161 -4.08 21.68 -1.71
C ARG A 161 -4.45 20.89 -2.94
N ALA A 162 -4.31 19.56 -2.89
CA ALA A 162 -4.62 18.69 -4.01
C ALA A 162 -5.13 17.31 -3.55
N VAL A 163 -5.96 16.70 -4.39
CA VAL A 163 -6.38 15.30 -4.28
C VAL A 163 -5.95 14.61 -5.57
N VAL A 164 -5.12 13.58 -5.46
CA VAL A 164 -4.59 12.81 -6.59
C VAL A 164 -5.10 11.38 -6.47
N ARG A 165 -5.75 10.89 -7.54
CA ARG A 165 -6.20 9.50 -7.62
C ARG A 165 -5.39 8.76 -8.68
N TRP A 166 -5.13 7.48 -8.48
CA TRP A 166 -4.46 6.65 -9.47
C TRP A 166 -5.01 5.23 -9.45
N THR A 167 -4.75 4.50 -10.52
CA THR A 167 -5.22 3.13 -10.69
C THR A 167 -4.05 2.18 -10.93
N TRP A 168 -4.35 0.91 -11.15
CA TRP A 168 -3.36 -0.06 -11.63
C TRP A 168 -2.64 0.38 -12.92
N ASP A 169 -3.29 1.16 -13.78
CA ASP A 169 -2.70 1.56 -15.05
C ASP A 169 -1.49 2.49 -14.81
N GLU A 170 -1.57 3.42 -13.85
CA GLU A 170 -0.41 4.22 -13.42
C GLU A 170 0.63 3.38 -12.66
N LEU A 171 0.23 2.45 -11.79
CA LEU A 171 1.18 1.64 -11.02
C LEU A 171 2.04 0.70 -11.88
N ARG A 172 1.55 0.26 -13.04
CA ARG A 172 2.35 -0.48 -14.03
C ARG A 172 3.48 0.37 -14.63
N HIS A 173 3.39 1.68 -14.51
CA HIS A 173 4.37 2.64 -15.01
C HIS A 173 4.89 3.49 -13.84
N SER A 174 5.77 2.90 -13.03
CA SER A 174 6.26 3.48 -11.77
C SER A 174 6.77 4.93 -11.88
N GLU A 175 7.47 5.27 -12.97
CA GLU A 175 7.93 6.64 -13.23
C GLU A 175 6.78 7.61 -13.51
N LEU A 176 5.75 7.19 -14.24
CA LEU A 176 4.57 8.02 -14.50
C LEU A 176 3.79 8.26 -13.21
N PHE A 177 3.65 7.22 -12.39
CA PHE A 177 3.03 7.35 -11.07
C PHE A 177 3.81 8.33 -10.18
N ALA A 178 5.13 8.21 -10.12
CA ALA A 178 5.96 9.13 -9.32
C ALA A 178 5.88 10.57 -9.83
N HIS A 179 6.00 10.76 -11.15
CA HIS A 179 5.89 12.07 -11.78
C HIS A 179 4.52 12.72 -11.52
N LYS A 180 3.44 11.94 -11.54
CA LYS A 180 2.09 12.41 -11.21
C LYS A 180 2.00 12.97 -9.79
N LEU A 181 2.64 12.32 -8.82
CA LEU A 181 2.69 12.79 -7.43
C LEU A 181 3.58 14.04 -7.27
N GLU A 182 4.70 14.10 -7.99
CA GLU A 182 5.56 15.28 -8.01
C GLU A 182 4.87 16.51 -8.58
N LEU A 183 4.14 16.36 -9.68
CA LEU A 183 3.34 17.44 -10.27
C LEU A 183 2.28 17.97 -9.30
N ALA A 184 1.79 17.12 -8.40
CA ALA A 184 0.88 17.53 -7.33
C ALA A 184 1.60 18.18 -6.12
N GLY A 185 2.93 18.18 -6.11
CA GLY A 185 3.76 18.81 -5.08
C GLY A 185 4.32 17.86 -4.02
N VAL A 186 4.21 16.53 -4.20
CA VAL A 186 4.86 15.57 -3.30
C VAL A 186 6.38 15.62 -3.50
N PRO A 187 7.16 15.96 -2.46
CA PRO A 187 8.60 16.10 -2.60
C PRO A 187 9.30 14.74 -2.71
N ARG A 188 10.50 14.74 -3.30
CA ARG A 188 11.43 13.61 -3.18
C ARG A 188 12.30 13.76 -1.93
N ASP A 189 12.35 12.72 -1.11
CA ASP A 189 13.31 12.58 -0.02
C ASP A 189 14.60 11.91 -0.53
N ARG A 190 15.58 12.75 -0.90
CA ARG A 190 16.87 12.31 -1.44
C ARG A 190 17.70 11.46 -0.46
N GLY A 191 17.37 11.46 0.83
CA GLY A 191 18.08 10.70 1.86
C GLY A 191 17.61 9.25 2.02
N ARG A 192 16.47 8.88 1.42
CA ARG A 192 15.74 7.64 1.78
C ARG A 192 15.42 6.70 0.63
N ARG A 193 16.01 6.92 -0.56
CA ARG A 193 15.79 6.05 -1.71
C ARG A 193 16.21 4.61 -1.38
N LEU A 194 15.25 3.69 -1.34
CA LEU A 194 15.57 2.27 -1.23
C LEU A 194 16.30 1.85 -2.51
N ARG A 195 17.43 1.14 -2.35
CA ARG A 195 18.14 0.57 -3.49
C ARG A 195 17.30 -0.59 -4.00
N ALA A 196 16.86 -0.55 -5.26
CA ALA A 196 16.28 -1.73 -5.90
C ALA A 196 17.35 -2.83 -5.91
N ALA A 197 17.10 -3.92 -5.19
CA ALA A 197 18.00 -5.06 -5.07
C ALA A 197 17.82 -6.05 -6.23
#